data_AF-A0A7T7CK34-F1
#
_entry.id   AF-A0A7T7CK34-F1
#
_cell.length_a   1.000
_cell.length_b   1.000
_cell.length_c   1.000
_cell.angle_alpha   90.00
_cell.angle_beta   90.00
_cell.angle_gamma   90.00
#
_symmetry.space_group_name_H-M   'P 1'
#
loop_
_entity.id
_entity.type
_entity.pdbx_description
1 polymer ?
#
loop_
_entity_poly.entity_id
_entity_poly.type
_entity_poly.pdbx_seq_one_letter_code
_entity_poly.pdbx_strand_id
1 'polypeptide(L)'
;QQGILSQGSCPTPNSIYVWADVDQRTLKTGEAFLAGLAPQCGLTIHHQQNLEKADPLFHPVKAGTCSMDKTQVQQAVEKEAQTPIDNLNQHYIPSLALMNTTLNFSTSAWCQKHSADKSCDLAQSMPSKLSIKDNGNKVALDGAIGLSSTLAEIFLLEYAQGMPQAAWGNIHSEQEWASLLKLHNAQFDLMARTPYIAAHNGTPLLQTISNALEPKADVSKLA
;
A
#
# COMPACT_ATOMS: atom_id res chain seq x y z
N GLN A 1 15.15 29.88 -19.14
CA GLN A 1 14.32 28.92 -18.39
C GLN A 1 14.29 29.38 -16.94
N GLN A 2 13.11 29.65 -16.37
CA GLN A 2 12.99 29.87 -14.92
C GLN A 2 12.98 28.48 -14.26
N GLY A 3 14.11 28.05 -13.70
CA GLY A 3 14.20 26.78 -12.99
C GLY A 3 13.49 26.89 -11.63
N ILE A 4 12.82 25.81 -11.22
CA ILE A 4 12.15 25.71 -9.90
C ILE A 4 13.19 25.78 -8.75
N LEU A 5 14.39 25.26 -8.99
CA LEU A 5 15.54 25.34 -8.08
C LEU A 5 16.75 25.94 -8.81
N SER A 6 17.64 26.58 -8.06
CA SER A 6 18.91 27.09 -8.58
C SER A 6 19.88 25.95 -8.87
N GLN A 7 20.66 26.07 -9.95
CA GLN A 7 21.72 25.12 -10.26
C GLN A 7 22.98 25.41 -9.43
N GLY A 8 23.68 24.36 -9.00
CA GLY A 8 25.02 24.44 -8.40
C GLY A 8 25.11 25.17 -7.05
N SER A 9 23.99 25.43 -6.39
CA SER A 9 23.93 26.13 -5.10
C SER A 9 22.90 25.47 -4.18
N CYS A 10 23.09 25.61 -2.88
CA CYS A 10 22.08 25.15 -1.93
C CYS A 10 20.77 25.91 -2.13
N PRO A 11 19.62 25.22 -2.08
CA PRO A 11 18.30 25.85 -2.16
C PRO A 11 18.14 26.93 -1.09
N THR A 12 17.43 28.01 -1.41
CA THR A 12 17.16 29.07 -0.43
C THR A 12 16.32 28.54 0.73
N PRO A 13 16.44 29.12 1.94
CA PRO A 13 15.56 28.76 3.05
C PRO A 13 14.08 28.78 2.63
N ASN A 14 13.31 27.78 3.07
CA ASN A 14 11.89 27.59 2.78
C ASN A 14 11.52 27.29 1.31
N SER A 15 12.49 27.08 0.41
CA SER A 15 12.20 26.63 -0.96
C SER A 15 11.87 25.13 -1.05
N ILE A 16 12.27 24.36 -0.04
CA ILE A 16 12.00 22.92 0.07
C ILE A 16 11.45 22.67 1.47
N TYR A 17 10.39 21.87 1.54
CA TYR A 17 9.79 21.39 2.77
C TYR A 17 9.49 19.90 2.61
N VAL A 18 9.90 19.08 3.59
CA VAL A 18 9.65 17.63 3.58
C VAL A 18 8.90 17.27 4.84
N TRP A 19 7.65 16.85 4.69
CA TRP A 19 6.87 16.24 5.77
C TRP A 19 6.86 14.72 5.60
N ALA A 20 7.31 14.00 6.62
CA ALA A 20 7.32 12.54 6.64
C ALA A 20 6.38 12.00 7.73
N ASP A 21 5.80 10.82 7.47
CA ASP A 21 5.06 10.09 8.50
C ASP A 21 6.01 9.57 9.60
N VAL A 22 5.44 9.13 10.72
CA VAL A 22 6.16 8.77 11.95
C VAL A 22 7.02 7.51 11.85
N ASP A 23 6.80 6.68 10.85
CA ASP A 23 7.52 5.43 10.66
C ASP A 23 8.99 5.67 10.29
N GLN A 24 9.91 4.85 10.83
CA GLN A 24 11.33 4.97 10.52
C GLN A 24 11.61 4.96 9.00
N ARG A 25 10.89 4.12 8.25
CA ARG A 25 11.04 4.01 6.80
C ARG A 25 10.68 5.31 6.08
N THR A 26 9.63 6.03 6.49
CA THR A 26 9.24 7.31 5.88
C THR A 26 10.17 8.46 6.30
N LEU A 27 10.59 8.49 7.57
CA LEU A 27 11.58 9.47 8.06
C LEU A 27 12.89 9.35 7.25
N LYS A 28 13.43 8.13 7.13
CA LYS A 28 14.67 7.89 6.37
C LYS A 28 14.51 8.10 4.87
N THR A 29 13.34 7.84 4.29
CA THR A 29 13.06 8.24 2.90
C THR A 29 13.18 9.75 2.71
N GLY A 30 12.61 10.56 3.62
CA GLY A 30 12.71 12.02 3.56
C GLY A 30 14.16 12.53 3.68
N GLU A 31 14.93 11.97 4.62
CA GLU A 31 16.36 12.29 4.78
C GLU A 31 17.17 11.93 3.52
N ALA A 32 16.95 10.73 2.97
CA ALA A 32 17.63 10.27 1.76
C ALA A 32 17.28 11.11 0.54
N PHE A 33 16.01 11.53 0.41
CA PHE A 33 15.57 12.45 -0.63
C PHE A 33 16.32 13.79 -0.56
N LEU A 34 16.41 14.40 0.64
CA LEU A 34 17.15 15.65 0.83
C LEU A 34 18.65 15.48 0.55
N ALA A 35 19.24 14.36 0.97
CA ALA A 35 20.65 14.07 0.71
C ALA A 35 20.97 13.94 -0.79
N GLY A 36 20.04 13.40 -1.58
CA GLY A 36 20.18 13.34 -3.05
C GLY A 36 19.87 14.66 -3.75
N LEU A 37 18.85 15.39 -3.28
CA LEU A 37 18.40 16.64 -3.91
C LEU A 37 19.35 17.82 -3.66
N ALA A 38 19.85 17.97 -2.43
CA ALA A 38 20.70 19.09 -2.02
C ALA A 38 21.80 18.60 -1.06
N PRO A 39 22.82 17.89 -1.58
CA PRO A 39 23.89 17.33 -0.77
C PRO A 39 24.60 18.39 0.08
N GLN A 40 24.86 18.09 1.36
CA GLN A 40 25.59 18.95 2.30
C GLN A 40 24.96 20.32 2.59
N CYS A 41 23.70 20.55 2.19
CA CYS A 41 23.02 21.84 2.39
C CYS A 41 22.35 22.02 3.77
N GLY A 42 22.47 21.04 4.67
CA GLY A 42 21.92 21.12 6.03
C GLY A 42 20.39 21.18 6.11
N LEU A 43 19.68 20.75 5.07
CA LEU A 43 18.22 20.64 5.07
C LEU A 43 17.78 19.52 6.02
N THR A 44 16.62 19.70 6.65
CA THR A 44 16.04 18.74 7.60
C THR A 44 14.61 18.38 7.21
N ILE A 45 14.16 17.22 7.66
CA ILE A 45 12.76 16.79 7.53
C ILE A 45 11.92 17.33 8.67
N HIS A 46 10.61 17.35 8.46
CA HIS A 46 9.59 17.62 9.47
C HIS A 46 8.67 16.41 9.60
N HIS A 47 8.12 16.21 10.79
CA HIS A 47 7.20 15.10 11.09
C HIS A 47 6.41 15.42 12.36
N GLN A 48 5.37 14.63 12.65
CA GLN A 48 4.66 14.69 13.92
C GLN A 48 5.60 14.44 15.11
N GLN A 49 5.48 15.24 16.17
CA GLN A 49 6.36 15.15 17.35
C GLN A 49 6.27 13.82 18.09
N ASN A 50 5.06 13.31 18.31
CA ASN A 50 4.87 12.01 18.96
C ASN A 50 4.88 10.90 17.90
N LEU A 51 6.00 10.19 17.80
CA LEU A 51 6.22 9.10 16.84
C LEU A 51 5.46 7.81 17.20
N GLU A 52 4.91 7.69 18.41
CA GLU A 52 4.14 6.51 18.84
C GLU A 52 2.66 6.58 18.42
N LYS A 53 2.20 7.75 17.97
CA LYS A 53 0.82 7.96 17.52
C LYS A 53 0.77 8.02 15.99
N ALA A 54 -0.33 7.52 15.43
CA ALA A 54 -0.61 7.69 14.01
C ALA A 54 -0.68 9.19 13.67
N ASP A 55 0.00 9.61 12.61
CA ASP A 55 -0.17 10.96 12.05
C ASP A 55 -1.52 11.01 11.30
N PRO A 56 -2.47 11.88 11.71
CA PRO A 56 -3.78 11.97 11.07
C PRO A 56 -3.71 12.48 9.62
N LEU A 57 -2.59 13.07 9.18
CA LEU A 57 -2.40 13.41 7.77
C LEU A 57 -2.35 12.15 6.90
N PHE A 58 -1.57 11.14 7.31
CA PHE A 58 -1.38 9.90 6.55
C PHE A 58 -2.39 8.81 6.92
N HIS A 59 -2.89 8.83 8.15
CA HIS A 59 -3.69 7.75 8.72
C HIS A 59 -4.92 8.26 9.52
N PRO A 60 -5.82 9.08 8.94
CA PRO A 60 -6.91 9.74 9.66
C PRO A 60 -7.89 8.77 10.35
N VAL A 61 -8.22 7.66 9.70
CA VAL A 61 -9.12 6.65 10.28
C VAL A 61 -8.47 5.98 11.50
N LYS A 62 -7.18 5.61 11.41
CA LYS A 62 -6.41 5.01 12.52
C LYS A 62 -6.19 6.02 13.66
N ALA A 63 -6.02 7.30 13.32
CA ALA A 63 -5.88 8.39 14.29
C ALA A 63 -7.22 8.76 14.96
N GLY A 64 -8.35 8.22 14.49
CA GLY A 64 -9.68 8.47 15.05
C GLY A 64 -10.32 9.78 14.59
N THR A 65 -9.80 10.40 13.52
CA THR A 65 -10.37 11.62 12.92
C THR A 65 -11.74 11.36 12.29
N CYS A 66 -11.93 10.17 11.73
CA CYS A 66 -13.20 9.69 11.18
C CYS A 66 -13.29 8.16 11.30
N SER A 67 -14.46 7.60 10.98
CA SER A 67 -14.70 6.16 10.94
C SER A 67 -15.53 5.80 9.70
N MET A 68 -15.43 4.56 9.25
CA MET A 68 -16.19 4.05 8.10
C MET A 68 -17.34 3.14 8.56
N ASP A 69 -18.48 3.20 7.88
CA ASP A 69 -19.57 2.25 8.13
C ASP A 69 -19.26 0.89 7.50
N LYS A 70 -19.45 -0.20 8.27
CA LYS A 70 -19.06 -1.55 7.83
C LYS A 70 -19.87 -2.01 6.60
N THR A 71 -21.15 -1.70 6.56
CA THR A 71 -22.03 -2.11 5.45
C THR A 71 -21.68 -1.33 4.18
N GLN A 72 -21.41 -0.02 4.30
CA GLN A 72 -20.96 0.79 3.18
C GLN A 72 -19.59 0.36 2.65
N VAL A 73 -18.65 -0.02 3.52
CA VAL A 73 -17.36 -0.61 3.09
C VAL A 73 -17.60 -1.87 2.27
N GLN A 74 -18.38 -2.83 2.77
CA GLN A 74 -18.67 -4.08 2.04
C GLN A 74 -19.27 -3.78 0.65
N GLN A 75 -20.32 -2.96 0.60
CA GLN A 75 -21.01 -2.62 -0.64
C GLN A 75 -20.09 -1.90 -1.63
N ALA A 76 -19.24 -0.98 -1.15
CA ALA A 76 -18.33 -0.23 -2.00
C ALA A 76 -17.25 -1.14 -2.60
N VAL A 77 -16.67 -2.04 -1.80
CA VAL A 77 -15.65 -2.99 -2.29
C VAL A 77 -16.25 -4.00 -3.27
N GLU A 78 -17.44 -4.56 -2.98
CA GLU A 78 -18.11 -5.48 -3.92
C GLU A 78 -18.49 -4.79 -5.23
N LYS A 79 -18.87 -3.51 -5.18
CA LYS A 79 -19.11 -2.70 -6.37
C LYS A 79 -17.84 -2.53 -7.19
N GLU A 80 -16.71 -2.22 -6.57
CA GLU A 80 -15.42 -2.08 -7.25
C GLU A 80 -14.95 -3.42 -7.83
N ALA A 81 -15.12 -4.52 -7.08
CA ALA A 81 -14.79 -5.87 -7.52
C ALA A 81 -15.69 -6.40 -8.65
N GLN A 82 -16.87 -5.80 -8.83
CA GLN A 82 -17.92 -6.23 -9.77
C GLN A 82 -18.39 -7.68 -9.55
N THR A 83 -18.14 -8.22 -8.35
CA THR A 83 -18.50 -9.57 -7.94
C THR A 83 -18.52 -9.64 -6.42
N PRO A 84 -19.32 -10.54 -5.81
CA PRO A 84 -19.17 -10.88 -4.40
C PRO A 84 -17.72 -11.26 -4.05
N ILE A 85 -17.22 -10.79 -2.89
CA ILE A 85 -15.79 -10.94 -2.54
C ILE A 85 -15.38 -12.41 -2.40
N ASP A 86 -16.28 -13.29 -1.99
CA ASP A 86 -16.03 -14.74 -1.93
C ASP A 86 -15.73 -15.37 -3.31
N ASN A 87 -16.22 -14.77 -4.39
CA ASN A 87 -15.97 -15.18 -5.76
C ASN A 87 -14.75 -14.50 -6.40
N LEU A 88 -14.08 -13.58 -5.71
CA LEU A 88 -12.98 -12.77 -6.27
C LEU A 88 -11.84 -13.62 -6.85
N ASN A 89 -11.54 -14.78 -6.25
CA ASN A 89 -10.48 -15.67 -6.71
C ASN A 89 -10.68 -16.10 -8.19
N GLN A 90 -11.93 -16.21 -8.66
CA GLN A 90 -12.24 -16.63 -10.02
C GLN A 90 -11.71 -15.67 -11.09
N HIS A 91 -11.57 -14.38 -10.77
CA HIS A 91 -11.02 -13.38 -11.70
C HIS A 91 -9.50 -13.48 -11.87
N TYR A 92 -8.81 -14.20 -10.96
CA TYR A 92 -7.34 -14.22 -10.88
C TYR A 92 -6.75 -15.62 -10.87
N ILE A 93 -7.50 -16.64 -11.32
CA ILE A 93 -7.04 -18.05 -11.35
C ILE A 93 -5.65 -18.22 -11.97
N PRO A 94 -5.31 -17.62 -13.13
CA PRO A 94 -3.97 -17.79 -13.71
C PRO A 94 -2.85 -17.23 -12.81
N SER A 95 -3.07 -16.06 -12.20
CA SER A 95 -2.09 -15.42 -11.32
C SER A 95 -1.95 -16.17 -9.99
N LEU A 96 -3.07 -16.67 -9.43
CA LEU A 96 -3.05 -17.50 -8.23
C LEU A 96 -2.39 -18.87 -8.47
N ALA A 97 -2.58 -19.46 -9.64
CA ALA A 97 -1.89 -20.69 -10.04
C ALA A 97 -0.38 -20.46 -10.14
N LEU A 98 0.05 -19.33 -10.71
CA LEU A 98 1.48 -18.96 -10.73
C LEU A 98 2.02 -18.77 -9.31
N MET A 99 1.31 -18.06 -8.44
CA MET A 99 1.71 -17.91 -7.03
C MET A 99 1.81 -19.28 -6.33
N ASN A 100 0.83 -20.17 -6.56
CA ASN A 100 0.84 -21.54 -6.02
C ASN A 100 2.10 -22.30 -6.44
N THR A 101 2.53 -22.18 -7.70
CA THR A 101 3.77 -22.79 -8.19
C THR A 101 5.03 -22.12 -7.63
N THR A 102 5.08 -20.79 -7.60
CA THR A 102 6.22 -20.02 -7.08
C THR A 102 6.51 -20.36 -5.62
N LEU A 103 5.46 -20.58 -4.83
CA LEU A 103 5.54 -20.97 -3.42
C LEU A 103 5.80 -22.47 -3.20
N ASN A 104 5.70 -23.29 -4.25
CA ASN A 104 5.57 -24.74 -4.13
C ASN A 104 4.49 -25.13 -3.09
N PHE A 105 3.34 -24.43 -3.12
CA PHE A 105 2.35 -24.43 -2.05
C PHE A 105 1.76 -25.81 -1.75
N SER A 106 1.60 -26.64 -2.78
CA SER A 106 1.08 -28.02 -2.67
C SER A 106 1.96 -28.92 -1.79
N THR A 107 3.23 -28.57 -1.57
CA THR A 107 4.13 -29.31 -0.67
C THR A 107 4.33 -28.62 0.68
N SER A 108 3.74 -27.45 0.89
CA SER A 108 3.89 -26.67 2.12
C SER A 108 3.34 -27.38 3.36
N ALA A 109 3.86 -27.02 4.53
CA ALA A 109 3.33 -27.51 5.81
C ALA A 109 1.85 -27.15 6.01
N TRP A 110 1.40 -26.02 5.43
CA TRP A 110 -0.01 -25.64 5.46
C TRP A 110 -0.85 -26.65 4.68
N CYS A 111 -0.48 -26.97 3.44
CA CYS A 111 -1.15 -27.98 2.62
C CYS A 111 -1.21 -29.32 3.36
N GLN A 112 -0.07 -29.82 3.86
CA GLN A 112 0.02 -31.13 4.52
C GLN A 112 -0.92 -31.26 5.72
N LYS A 113 -1.20 -30.15 6.42
CA LYS A 113 -2.10 -30.12 7.57
C LYS A 113 -3.58 -30.01 7.19
N HIS A 114 -3.91 -29.43 6.04
CA HIS A 114 -5.29 -29.08 5.66
C HIS A 114 -5.84 -29.91 4.49
N SER A 115 -5.01 -30.69 3.79
CA SER A 115 -5.42 -31.59 2.71
C SER A 115 -4.85 -33.00 2.91
N ALA A 116 -5.75 -33.98 3.11
CA ALA A 116 -5.38 -35.38 3.36
C ALA A 116 -4.88 -36.11 2.10
N ASP A 117 -5.30 -35.68 0.91
CA ASP A 117 -4.91 -36.26 -0.39
C ASP A 117 -3.76 -35.48 -1.08
N LYS A 118 -3.24 -34.44 -0.41
CA LYS A 118 -2.21 -33.52 -0.93
C LYS A 118 -2.62 -32.77 -2.21
N SER A 119 -3.89 -32.83 -2.61
CA SER A 119 -4.44 -31.92 -3.61
C SER A 119 -4.77 -30.62 -2.89
N CYS A 120 -3.93 -29.60 -3.07
CA CYS A 120 -4.08 -28.32 -2.40
C CYS A 120 -3.70 -27.21 -3.37
N ASP A 121 -4.73 -26.52 -3.81
CA ASP A 121 -4.63 -25.35 -4.67
C ASP A 121 -4.87 -24.09 -3.82
N LEU A 122 -3.99 -23.10 -3.95
CA LEU A 122 -4.07 -21.85 -3.18
C LEU A 122 -5.40 -21.13 -3.38
N ALA A 123 -5.91 -21.06 -4.62
CA ALA A 123 -7.14 -20.35 -4.95
C ALA A 123 -8.38 -21.03 -4.35
N GLN A 124 -8.42 -22.37 -4.34
CA GLN A 124 -9.53 -23.13 -3.75
C GLN A 124 -9.45 -23.19 -2.22
N SER A 125 -8.24 -23.30 -1.67
CA SER A 125 -8.04 -23.53 -0.23
C SER A 125 -8.20 -22.26 0.60
N MET A 126 -8.07 -21.09 -0.02
CA MET A 126 -8.13 -19.78 0.65
C MET A 126 -9.12 -18.84 -0.07
N PRO A 127 -10.44 -19.02 0.13
CA PRO A 127 -11.43 -18.12 -0.45
C PRO A 127 -11.20 -16.68 0.03
N SER A 128 -11.40 -15.71 -0.86
CA SER A 128 -11.29 -14.29 -0.53
C SER A 128 -12.39 -13.88 0.46
N LYS A 129 -12.05 -13.02 1.42
CA LYS A 129 -13.02 -12.50 2.40
C LYS A 129 -12.67 -11.09 2.81
N LEU A 130 -13.68 -10.24 2.93
CA LEU A 130 -13.53 -8.93 3.53
C LEU A 130 -13.67 -9.01 5.06
N SER A 131 -12.66 -8.54 5.78
CA SER A 131 -12.65 -8.47 7.25
C SER A 131 -12.66 -7.01 7.69
N ILE A 132 -13.71 -6.63 8.42
CA ILE A 132 -13.91 -5.26 8.91
C ILE A 132 -13.98 -5.26 10.44
N LYS A 133 -12.93 -4.74 11.09
CA LYS A 133 -12.75 -4.70 12.56
C LYS A 133 -12.82 -3.27 13.08
N ASP A 134 -12.80 -3.12 14.40
CA ASP A 134 -12.70 -1.84 15.13
C ASP A 134 -13.69 -0.79 14.63
N ASN A 135 -14.98 -1.17 14.52
CA ASN A 135 -16.06 -0.31 14.02
C ASN A 135 -15.79 0.33 12.65
N GLY A 136 -15.12 -0.40 11.74
CA GLY A 136 -14.83 0.07 10.39
C GLY A 136 -13.43 0.66 10.23
N ASN A 137 -12.67 0.81 11.32
CA ASN A 137 -11.37 1.46 11.29
C ASN A 137 -10.22 0.54 10.85
N LYS A 138 -10.50 -0.76 10.66
CA LYS A 138 -9.56 -1.72 10.09
C LYS A 138 -10.27 -2.58 9.07
N VAL A 139 -9.89 -2.44 7.80
CA VAL A 139 -10.41 -3.21 6.67
C VAL A 139 -9.26 -4.04 6.09
N ALA A 140 -9.49 -5.32 5.86
CA ALA A 140 -8.51 -6.23 5.26
C ALA A 140 -9.18 -7.17 4.28
N LEU A 141 -8.48 -7.49 3.19
CA LEU A 141 -8.83 -8.58 2.29
C LEU A 141 -8.05 -9.82 2.73
N ASP A 142 -8.74 -10.77 3.34
CA ASP A 142 -8.19 -12.07 3.72
C ASP A 142 -8.31 -13.06 2.54
N GLY A 143 -7.61 -14.19 2.63
CA GLY A 143 -7.65 -15.26 1.63
C GLY A 143 -6.54 -15.17 0.59
N ALA A 144 -6.69 -15.91 -0.51
CA ALA A 144 -5.63 -16.11 -1.50
C ALA A 144 -5.13 -14.80 -2.10
N ILE A 145 -6.02 -13.87 -2.47
CA ILE A 145 -5.63 -12.58 -3.08
C ILE A 145 -4.87 -11.71 -2.08
N GLY A 146 -5.38 -11.58 -0.84
CA GLY A 146 -4.74 -10.78 0.20
C GLY A 146 -3.33 -11.28 0.57
N LEU A 147 -3.21 -12.59 0.79
CA LEU A 147 -1.92 -13.22 1.04
C LEU A 147 -0.97 -13.04 -0.15
N SER A 148 -1.45 -13.31 -1.37
CA SER A 148 -0.62 -13.21 -2.57
C SER A 148 -0.19 -11.77 -2.88
N SER A 149 -1.01 -10.77 -2.55
CA SER A 149 -0.63 -9.35 -2.63
C SER A 149 0.61 -9.06 -1.80
N THR A 150 0.62 -9.54 -0.55
CA THR A 150 1.75 -9.34 0.36
C THR A 150 2.99 -10.10 -0.12
N LEU A 151 2.83 -11.36 -0.54
CA LEU A 151 3.96 -12.18 -1.01
C LEU A 151 4.57 -11.66 -2.31
N ALA A 152 3.75 -11.22 -3.26
CA ALA A 152 4.23 -10.64 -4.52
C ALA A 152 5.06 -9.36 -4.26
N GLU A 153 4.64 -8.51 -3.33
CA GLU A 153 5.41 -7.34 -2.92
C GLU A 153 6.70 -7.71 -2.19
N ILE A 154 6.68 -8.73 -1.32
CA ILE A 154 7.91 -9.25 -0.68
C ILE A 154 8.90 -9.68 -1.75
N PHE A 155 8.48 -10.45 -2.76
CA PHE A 155 9.36 -10.87 -3.84
C PHE A 155 9.93 -9.68 -4.61
N LEU A 156 9.11 -8.67 -4.90
CA LEU A 156 9.57 -7.44 -5.56
C LEU A 156 10.61 -6.71 -4.71
N LEU A 157 10.39 -6.60 -3.40
CA LEU A 157 11.34 -5.99 -2.46
C LEU A 157 12.63 -6.79 -2.34
N GLU A 158 12.60 -8.12 -2.32
CA GLU A 158 13.79 -8.98 -2.37
C GLU A 158 14.62 -8.70 -3.64
N TYR A 159 13.95 -8.59 -4.79
CA TYR A 159 14.59 -8.28 -6.06
C TYR A 159 15.17 -6.85 -6.07
N ALA A 160 14.40 -5.85 -5.63
CA ALA A 160 14.83 -4.46 -5.56
C ALA A 160 16.01 -4.25 -4.57
N GLN A 161 16.06 -5.06 -3.51
CA GLN A 161 17.16 -5.07 -2.55
C GLN A 161 18.44 -5.73 -3.11
N GLY A 162 18.37 -6.38 -4.27
CA GLY A 162 19.50 -7.08 -4.89
C GLY A 162 19.83 -8.42 -4.21
N MET A 163 18.84 -9.07 -3.59
CA MET A 163 19.04 -10.41 -3.01
C MET A 163 19.28 -11.44 -4.13
N PRO A 164 20.15 -12.44 -3.90
CA PRO A 164 20.60 -13.33 -4.98
C PRO A 164 19.52 -14.29 -5.51
N GLN A 165 18.48 -14.58 -4.72
CA GLN A 165 17.43 -15.56 -5.02
C GLN A 165 16.05 -15.07 -4.55
N ALA A 166 15.58 -13.96 -5.10
CA ALA A 166 14.21 -13.49 -4.85
C ALA A 166 13.20 -14.60 -5.22
N ALA A 167 12.21 -14.84 -4.36
CA ALA A 167 11.25 -15.94 -4.49
C ALA A 167 11.92 -17.30 -4.75
N TRP A 168 13.05 -17.57 -4.09
CA TRP A 168 13.87 -18.79 -4.27
C TRP A 168 14.35 -19.02 -5.72
N GLY A 169 14.35 -17.97 -6.55
CA GLY A 169 14.70 -18.07 -7.96
C GLY A 169 13.56 -18.56 -8.86
N ASN A 170 12.32 -18.66 -8.37
CA ASN A 170 11.17 -19.22 -9.10
C ASN A 170 10.39 -18.19 -9.94
N ILE A 171 10.98 -17.02 -10.23
CA ILE A 171 10.41 -16.00 -11.12
C ILE A 171 11.43 -15.69 -12.20
N HIS A 172 11.06 -15.90 -13.46
CA HIS A 172 11.99 -15.98 -14.59
C HIS A 172 11.72 -14.97 -15.70
N SER A 173 10.59 -14.26 -15.66
CA SER A 173 10.23 -13.31 -16.72
C SER A 173 9.45 -12.10 -16.20
N GLU A 174 9.47 -11.02 -16.98
CA GLU A 174 8.63 -9.85 -16.75
C GLU A 174 7.13 -10.21 -16.73
N GLN A 175 6.71 -11.17 -17.57
CA GLN A 175 5.33 -11.62 -17.61
C GLN A 175 4.89 -12.30 -16.30
N GLU A 176 5.78 -13.11 -15.70
CA GLU A 176 5.52 -13.72 -14.40
C GLU A 176 5.46 -12.66 -13.30
N TRP A 177 6.40 -11.70 -13.28
CA TRP A 177 6.36 -10.56 -12.37
C TRP A 177 5.05 -9.78 -12.48
N ALA A 178 4.65 -9.42 -13.69
CA ALA A 178 3.41 -8.69 -13.94
C ALA A 178 2.18 -9.50 -13.50
N SER A 179 2.18 -10.83 -13.72
CA SER A 179 1.09 -11.70 -13.29
C SER A 179 0.98 -11.82 -11.76
N LEU A 180 2.10 -11.92 -11.05
CA LEU A 180 2.12 -11.95 -9.58
C LEU A 180 1.72 -10.60 -8.98
N LEU A 181 2.32 -9.50 -9.47
CA LEU A 181 2.00 -8.14 -9.00
C LEU A 181 0.59 -7.69 -9.39
N LYS A 182 -0.06 -8.33 -10.37
CA LYS A 182 -1.49 -8.13 -10.63
C LYS A 182 -2.34 -8.41 -9.39
N LEU A 183 -1.97 -9.39 -8.56
CA LEU A 183 -2.66 -9.72 -7.31
C LEU A 183 -2.48 -8.62 -6.27
N HIS A 184 -1.27 -8.07 -6.17
CA HIS A 184 -0.97 -6.92 -5.33
C HIS A 184 -1.79 -5.69 -5.73
N ASN A 185 -1.73 -5.35 -7.01
CA ASN A 185 -2.44 -4.20 -7.56
C ASN A 185 -3.96 -4.34 -7.40
N ALA A 186 -4.52 -5.54 -7.61
CA ALA A 186 -5.94 -5.80 -7.39
C ALA A 186 -6.34 -5.60 -5.91
N GLN A 187 -5.52 -6.06 -4.97
CA GLN A 187 -5.81 -5.86 -3.55
C GLN A 187 -5.74 -4.37 -3.17
N PHE A 188 -4.78 -3.60 -3.70
CA PHE A 188 -4.71 -2.16 -3.49
C PHE A 188 -5.87 -1.41 -4.14
N ASP A 189 -6.31 -1.85 -5.32
CA ASP A 189 -7.46 -1.28 -6.00
C ASP A 189 -8.72 -1.37 -5.11
N LEU A 190 -9.00 -2.57 -4.62
CA LEU A 190 -10.14 -2.81 -3.76
C LEU A 190 -10.01 -2.14 -2.38
N MET A 191 -8.85 -2.21 -1.73
CA MET A 191 -8.70 -1.79 -0.33
C MET A 191 -8.24 -0.34 -0.14
N ALA A 192 -7.69 0.31 -1.16
CA ALA A 192 -7.20 1.68 -1.07
C ALA A 192 -7.81 2.61 -2.12
N ARG A 193 -8.18 2.11 -3.31
CA ARG A 193 -8.71 2.95 -4.41
C ARG A 193 -10.23 3.01 -4.47
N THR A 194 -10.95 2.02 -3.91
CA THR A 194 -12.41 2.08 -3.73
C THR A 194 -12.82 3.45 -3.17
N PRO A 195 -13.60 4.28 -3.90
CA PRO A 195 -13.77 5.70 -3.58
C PRO A 195 -14.25 6.00 -2.16
N TYR A 196 -15.10 5.15 -1.60
CA TYR A 196 -15.57 5.29 -0.22
C TYR A 196 -14.40 5.19 0.78
N ILE A 197 -13.52 4.20 0.62
CA ILE A 197 -12.35 4.00 1.48
C ILE A 197 -11.29 5.08 1.21
N ALA A 198 -11.06 5.37 -0.08
CA ALA A 198 -10.08 6.36 -0.52
C ALA A 198 -10.40 7.76 0.04
N ALA A 199 -11.66 8.18 0.03
CA ALA A 199 -12.05 9.48 0.58
C ALA A 199 -11.79 9.57 2.10
N HIS A 200 -12.19 8.56 2.88
CA HIS A 200 -12.00 8.57 4.33
C HIS A 200 -10.52 8.60 4.74
N ASN A 201 -9.65 7.95 3.98
CA ASN A 201 -8.21 7.92 4.27
C ASN A 201 -7.42 9.07 3.62
N GLY A 202 -7.85 9.54 2.44
CA GLY A 202 -7.09 10.45 1.59
C GLY A 202 -7.48 11.92 1.69
N THR A 203 -8.63 12.26 2.30
CA THR A 203 -9.09 13.66 2.39
C THR A 203 -8.04 14.62 2.99
N PRO A 204 -7.37 14.32 4.12
CA PRO A 204 -6.37 15.23 4.68
C PRO A 204 -5.17 15.48 3.74
N LEU A 205 -4.65 14.42 3.10
CA LEU A 205 -3.56 14.55 2.12
C LEU A 205 -4.00 15.34 0.89
N LEU A 206 -5.19 15.07 0.34
CA LEU A 206 -5.70 15.78 -0.83
C LEU A 206 -5.89 17.27 -0.54
N GLN A 207 -6.45 17.62 0.63
CA GLN A 207 -6.59 19.02 1.05
C GLN A 207 -5.23 19.70 1.22
N THR A 208 -4.26 19.00 1.84
CA THR A 208 -2.90 19.52 2.03
C THR A 208 -2.19 19.77 0.70
N ILE A 209 -2.30 18.83 -0.25
CA ILE A 209 -1.75 18.98 -1.60
C ILE A 209 -2.44 20.15 -2.33
N SER A 210 -3.76 20.23 -2.29
CA SER A 210 -4.52 21.31 -2.95
C SER A 210 -4.11 22.69 -2.41
N ASN A 211 -3.99 22.82 -1.09
CA ASN A 211 -3.58 24.08 -0.45
C ASN A 211 -2.13 24.44 -0.77
N ALA A 212 -1.23 23.46 -0.91
CA ALA A 212 0.16 23.69 -1.30
C ALA A 212 0.29 24.14 -2.76
N LEU A 213 -0.61 23.69 -3.64
CA LEU A 213 -0.67 24.08 -5.05
C LEU A 213 -1.39 25.42 -5.29
N GLU A 214 -2.27 25.83 -4.37
CA GLU A 214 -3.04 27.07 -4.44
C GLU A 214 -2.71 28.02 -3.28
N PRO A 215 -1.68 28.89 -3.40
CA PRO A 215 -1.25 29.78 -2.32
C PRO A 215 -2.24 30.91 -1.92
N LYS A 216 -3.53 30.81 -2.29
CA LYS A 216 -4.57 31.84 -2.06
C LYS A 216 -5.84 31.31 -1.40
N ALA A 217 -5.75 30.37 -0.48
CA ALA A 217 -6.83 30.11 0.48
C ALA A 217 -6.49 30.78 1.82
N ASP A 218 -7.26 31.81 2.15
CA ASP A 218 -7.24 32.54 3.41
C ASP A 218 -7.30 31.58 4.61
N VAL A 219 -6.29 31.65 5.48
CA VAL A 219 -6.10 30.80 6.69
C VAL A 219 -7.25 30.99 7.70
N SER A 220 -8.11 31.99 7.50
CA SER A 220 -9.27 32.28 8.36
C SER A 220 -10.46 31.30 8.23
N LYS A 221 -10.43 30.30 7.33
CA LYS A 221 -11.56 29.37 7.10
C LYS A 221 -11.39 27.95 7.67
N LEU A 222 -10.43 27.72 8.56
CA LEU A 222 -10.19 26.40 9.18
C LEU A 222 -10.39 26.39 10.71
N ALA A 223 -11.36 27.16 11.21
CA ALA A 223 -11.85 27.07 12.60
C ALA A 223 -13.27 26.51 12.64
#